data_AF-A0A972FZS5-F1
#
_entry.id   AF-A0A972FZS5-F1
#
_cell.length_a   1.000
_cell.length_b   1.000
_cell.length_c   1.000
_cell.angle_alpha   90.00
_cell.angle_beta   90.00
_cell.angle_gamma   90.00
#
_symmetry.space_group_name_H-M   'P 1'
#
loop_
_entity.id
_entity.type
_entity.pdbx_description
1 polymer ?
#
loop_
_entity_poly.entity_id
_entity_poly.type
_entity_poly.pdbx_seq_one_letter_code
_entity_poly.pdbx_strand_id
1 'polypeptide(L)'
;MTKESAPEPATGSKAIENARLIRMPRGDKLFPAAVFKGKAPAKGDDLLLRFGDVVYTGVVMDSTTADGETLVEFSNGLTPVK
;
A
#
# COMPACT_ATOMS: atom_id res chain seq x y z
N MET A 1 25.64 -19.91 -1.73
CA MET A 1 25.03 -18.88 -0.86
C MET A 1 23.96 -18.18 -1.68
N THR A 2 22.69 -18.54 -1.49
CA THR A 2 21.57 -17.86 -2.14
C THR A 2 21.42 -16.50 -1.50
N LYS A 3 21.77 -15.45 -2.25
CA LYS A 3 21.56 -14.06 -1.87
C LYS A 3 20.05 -13.83 -1.93
N GLU A 4 19.42 -13.83 -0.76
CA GLU A 4 18.04 -13.40 -0.58
C GLU A 4 18.00 -11.90 -0.92
N SER A 5 17.67 -11.59 -2.17
CA SER A 5 17.36 -10.24 -2.58
C SER A 5 16.09 -9.85 -1.82
N ALA A 6 16.25 -9.06 -0.75
CA ALA A 6 15.16 -8.24 -0.26
C ALA A 6 14.58 -7.49 -1.48
N PRO A 7 13.25 -7.45 -1.67
CA PRO A 7 12.68 -6.67 -2.75
C PRO A 7 13.17 -5.23 -2.57
N GLU A 8 13.98 -4.75 -3.52
CA GLU A 8 14.27 -3.34 -3.62
C GLU A 8 12.91 -2.65 -3.76
N PRO A 9 12.55 -1.71 -2.85
CA PRO A 9 11.29 -0.99 -2.99
C PRO A 9 11.34 -0.33 -4.36
N ALA A 10 10.37 -0.63 -5.23
CA ALA A 10 10.36 -0.19 -6.61
C ALA A 10 10.78 1.28 -6.71
N THR A 11 12.02 1.51 -7.16
CA THR A 11 12.75 2.79 -7.20
C THR A 11 12.17 3.71 -8.29
N GLY A 12 10.88 3.99 -8.18
CA GLY A 12 10.07 4.73 -9.14
C GLY A 12 8.67 5.09 -8.64
N SER A 13 8.20 4.51 -7.53
CA SER A 13 6.87 4.77 -7.00
C SER A 13 6.85 6.08 -6.21
N LYS A 14 6.55 7.20 -6.86
CA LYS A 14 6.26 8.46 -6.16
C LYS A 14 5.19 8.19 -5.09
N ALA A 15 5.45 8.60 -3.85
CA ALA A 15 4.52 8.36 -2.75
C ALA A 15 3.14 8.97 -3.06
N ILE A 16 2.08 8.23 -2.77
CA ILE A 16 0.72 8.71 -2.96
C ILE A 16 0.40 9.67 -1.81
N GLU A 17 0.24 10.96 -2.12
CA GLU A 17 0.13 12.04 -1.11
C GLU A 17 -1.30 12.31 -0.65
N ASN A 18 -2.30 11.86 -1.40
CA ASN A 18 -3.74 12.08 -1.10
C ASN A 18 -4.47 10.78 -0.80
N ALA A 19 -3.77 9.79 -0.23
CA ALA A 19 -4.41 8.57 0.22
C ALA A 19 -5.16 8.81 1.53
N ARG A 20 -6.29 8.12 1.70
CA ARG A 20 -7.05 8.04 2.94
C ARG A 20 -6.85 6.66 3.55
N LEU A 21 -6.35 6.62 4.77
CA LEU A 21 -6.23 5.37 5.50
C LEU A 21 -7.59 4.99 6.09
N ILE A 22 -8.05 3.78 5.77
CA ILE A 22 -9.24 3.18 6.34
C ILE A 22 -8.88 1.82 6.96
N ARG A 23 -9.81 1.25 7.72
CA ARG A 23 -9.71 -0.12 8.23
C ARG A 23 -10.82 -0.94 7.61
N MET A 24 -10.44 -1.99 6.89
CA MET A 24 -11.37 -2.90 6.25
C MET A 24 -11.56 -4.13 7.15
N PRO A 25 -12.81 -4.48 7.52
CA PRO A 25 -13.08 -5.73 8.20
C PRO A 25 -12.95 -6.91 7.22
N ARG A 26 -12.21 -7.94 7.62
CA ARG A 26 -12.09 -9.19 6.88
C ARG A 26 -12.24 -10.36 7.85
N GLY A 27 -13.46 -10.89 7.95
CA GLY A 27 -13.85 -11.76 9.07
C GLY A 27 -13.75 -11.00 10.39
N ASP A 28 -13.13 -11.60 11.40
CA ASP A 28 -12.96 -11.02 12.74
C ASP A 28 -11.75 -10.07 12.88
N LYS A 29 -11.02 -9.79 11.79
CA LYS A 29 -9.81 -8.96 11.81
C LYS A 29 -10.01 -7.66 11.03
N LEU A 30 -9.39 -6.59 11.51
CA LEU A 30 -9.29 -5.31 10.81
C LEU A 30 -7.94 -5.21 10.12
N PHE A 31 -7.97 -5.01 8.80
CA PHE A 31 -6.77 -4.79 8.00
C PHE A 31 -6.66 -3.31 7.61
N PRO A 32 -5.45 -2.72 7.61
CA PRO A 32 -5.27 -1.39 7.07
C PRO A 32 -5.46 -1.43 5.56
N ALA A 33 -6.18 -0.43 5.05
CA ALA A 33 -6.36 -0.21 3.63
C ALA A 33 -6.21 1.28 3.32
N ALA A 34 -5.83 1.59 2.09
CA ALA A 34 -5.69 2.96 1.61
C ALA A 34 -6.62 3.18 0.42
N VAL A 35 -7.32 4.32 0.41
CA VAL A 35 -8.15 4.75 -0.70
C VAL A 35 -7.55 6.00 -1.33
N PHE A 36 -7.32 6.00 -2.63
CA PHE A 36 -6.76 7.14 -3.35
C PHE A 36 -7.28 7.19 -4.79
N LYS A 37 -7.21 8.35 -5.43
CA LYS A 37 -7.51 8.46 -6.87
C LYS A 37 -6.30 8.02 -7.68
N GLY A 38 -6.52 7.12 -8.63
CA GLY A 38 -5.45 6.62 -9.50
C GLY A 38 -5.65 5.17 -9.91
N LYS A 39 -4.62 4.61 -10.52
CA LYS A 39 -4.59 3.21 -10.97
C LYS A 39 -4.34 2.27 -9.79
N ALA A 40 -5.02 1.13 -9.77
CA ALA A 40 -4.71 0.02 -8.87
C ALA A 40 -3.28 -0.50 -9.07
N PRO A 41 -2.47 -0.60 -8.00
CA PRO A 41 -1.19 -1.30 -8.04
C PRO A 41 -1.42 -2.81 -8.17
N ALA A 42 -0.41 -3.57 -8.57
CA ALA A 42 -0.56 -5.02 -8.65
C ALA A 42 -0.47 -5.64 -7.25
N LYS A 43 -1.14 -6.78 -7.08
CA LYS A 43 -0.96 -7.62 -5.90
C LYS A 43 0.49 -8.06 -5.77
N GLY A 44 1.08 -7.85 -4.60
CA GLY A 44 2.48 -8.12 -4.31
C GLY A 44 3.41 -6.92 -4.50
N ASP A 45 2.95 -5.81 -5.08
CA ASP A 45 3.75 -4.60 -5.21
C ASP A 45 3.96 -3.91 -3.84
N ASP A 46 5.10 -3.26 -3.67
CA ASP A 46 5.34 -2.30 -2.61
C ASP A 46 4.74 -0.94 -2.96
N LEU A 47 3.86 -0.43 -2.10
CA LEU A 47 3.23 0.87 -2.28
C LEU A 47 3.71 1.87 -1.24
N LEU A 48 4.17 3.03 -1.72
CA LEU A 48 4.54 4.17 -0.88
C LEU A 48 3.34 5.11 -0.71
N LEU A 49 2.95 5.35 0.54
CA LEU A 49 1.87 6.26 0.93
C LEU A 49 2.44 7.37 1.81
N ARG A 50 2.13 8.63 1.50
CA ARG A 50 2.52 9.77 2.34
C ARG A 50 1.32 10.26 3.14
N PHE A 51 1.48 10.33 4.46
CA PHE A 51 0.48 10.88 5.38
C PHE A 51 1.15 11.97 6.24
N GLY A 52 0.89 13.22 5.90
CA GLY A 52 1.63 14.36 6.47
C GLY A 52 3.11 14.25 6.10
N ASP A 53 3.99 14.42 7.08
CA ASP A 53 5.45 14.33 6.93
C ASP A 53 6.00 12.90 6.94
N VAL A 54 5.15 11.88 7.17
CA VAL A 54 5.59 10.48 7.27
C VAL A 54 5.21 9.72 6.00
N VAL A 55 6.17 9.02 5.41
CA VAL A 55 5.93 8.07 4.33
C VAL A 55 5.85 6.67 4.92
N TYR A 56 4.93 5.86 4.41
CA TYR A 56 4.74 4.46 4.79
C TYR A 56 4.88 3.59 3.56
N THR A 57 5.41 2.39 3.74
CA THR A 57 5.44 1.33 2.74
C THR A 57 4.56 0.17 3.18
N GLY A 58 3.90 -0.49 2.24
CA GLY A 58 3.18 -1.73 2.49
C GLY A 58 3.04 -2.57 1.23
N VAL A 59 3.02 -3.89 1.41
CA VAL A 59 2.83 -4.85 0.32
C VAL A 59 1.35 -5.01 0.02
N VAL A 60 0.96 -4.74 -1.22
CA VAL A 60 -0.41 -4.86 -1.72
C VAL A 60 -0.89 -6.31 -1.61
N MET A 61 -1.91 -6.54 -0.79
CA MET A 61 -2.60 -7.82 -0.71
C MET A 61 -3.65 -7.97 -1.81
N ASP A 62 -4.43 -6.90 -2.00
CA ASP A 62 -5.52 -6.80 -2.95
C ASP A 62 -5.73 -5.32 -3.30
N SER A 63 -6.30 -5.06 -4.46
CA SER A 63 -6.58 -3.73 -4.95
C SER A 63 -7.82 -3.73 -5.83
N THR A 64 -8.75 -2.83 -5.54
CA THR A 64 -9.98 -2.67 -6.31
C THR A 64 -10.11 -1.22 -6.76
N THR A 65 -10.39 -0.99 -8.03
CA THR A 65 -10.69 0.35 -8.56
C THR A 65 -12.17 0.44 -8.93
N ALA A 66 -12.87 1.42 -8.38
CA ALA A 66 -14.26 1.76 -8.70
C ALA A 66 -14.39 3.29 -8.77
N ASP A 67 -15.12 3.80 -9.76
CA ASP A 67 -15.40 5.23 -9.92
C ASP A 67 -14.15 6.16 -9.90
N GLY A 68 -13.00 5.63 -10.35
CA GLY A 68 -11.72 6.35 -10.36
C GLY A 68 -11.02 6.44 -9.00
N GLU A 69 -11.61 5.83 -7.97
CA GLU A 69 -11.01 5.60 -6.67
C GLU A 69 -10.48 4.18 -6.60
N THR A 70 -9.26 4.05 -6.09
CA THR A 70 -8.58 2.78 -5.87
C THR A 70 -8.48 2.53 -4.37
N LEU A 71 -9.02 1.40 -3.93
CA LEU A 71 -8.83 0.83 -2.61
C LEU A 71 -7.73 -0.21 -2.68
N VAL A 72 -6.76 -0.12 -1.77
CA VAL A 72 -5.65 -1.07 -1.63
C VAL A 72 -5.64 -1.62 -0.22
N GLU A 73 -5.64 -2.94 -0.08
CA GLU A 73 -5.46 -3.64 1.18
C GLU A 73 -4.00 -4.09 1.33
N PHE A 74 -3.46 -4.06 2.55
CA PHE A 74 -2.06 -4.42 2.82
C PHE A 74 -1.95 -5.76 3.56
N SER A 75 -0.99 -6.60 3.13
CA SER A 75 -0.84 -7.97 3.65
C SER A 75 -0.32 -7.99 5.09
N ASN A 76 0.67 -7.14 5.39
CA ASN A 76 1.42 -7.13 6.65
C ASN A 76 1.33 -5.78 7.40
N GLY A 77 0.35 -4.96 7.06
CA GLY A 77 0.25 -3.59 7.56
C GLY A 77 1.14 -2.59 6.82
N LEU A 78 1.33 -1.44 7.44
CA LEU A 78 2.13 -0.33 6.90
C LEU A 78 3.34 -0.08 7.80
N THR A 79 4.51 0.07 7.18
CA THR A 79 5.78 0.34 7.85
C THR A 79 6.25 1.75 7.51
N PRO A 80 6.55 2.63 8.48
CA PRO A 80 7.07 3.95 8.17
C PRO A 80 8.46 3.85 7.52
N VAL A 81 8.64 4.56 6.41
CA VAL A 81 9.92 4.76 5.72
C VAL A 81 10.37 6.20 5.97
N LYS A 82 11.59 6.33 6.49
CA LYS A 82 12.18 7.58 6.97
C LYS A 82 12.75 8.42 5.82
#